data_AF-A0A814HMU1-F1
#
_entry.id   AF-A0A814HMU1-F1
#
_cell.length_a   1.000
_cell.length_b   1.000
_cell.length_c   1.000
_cell.angle_alpha   90.00
_cell.angle_beta   90.00
_cell.angle_gamma   90.00
#
_symmetry.space_group_name_H-M   'P 1'
#
loop_
_entity.id
_entity.type
_entity.pdbx_description
1 polymer ?
#
loop_
_entity_poly.entity_id
_entity_poly.type
_entity_poly.pdbx_seq_one_letter_code
_entity_poly.pdbx_strand_id
1 'polypeptide(L)'
;MGFDVFLKNNSIPEPGQCFSDKWVKTYLQCGRLSLVWAVGGAVIQDFPKDLAYPLGGSDKTGKYFFIEIHYDNPKLKSNVRDFSGIRYYTTKNYRQTEFGIFTVGTSESFNGIIVPPKADRYQLDYSCSTECTDKIFDEQPEIKVFSSLPHSHLLGKEIYTTVVRDGKEVAYLANNKYYDFNYQYYNFLNKPVTLKKGDEIRTTCVYSSKDKDTFTYGGLATYHEMW
;
A
#
# COMPACT_ATOMS: atom_id res chain seq x y z
N MET A 1 -29.78 8.76 2.91
CA MET A 1 -28.99 9.50 1.90
C MET A 1 -28.82 8.57 0.71
N GLY A 2 -29.24 8.98 -0.48
CA GLY A 2 -29.08 8.18 -1.69
C GLY A 2 -27.63 8.17 -2.12
N PHE A 3 -27.03 6.99 -2.28
CA PHE A 3 -25.75 6.83 -2.96
C PHE A 3 -26.05 6.69 -4.45
N ASP A 4 -25.87 7.77 -5.19
CA ASP A 4 -25.98 7.71 -6.64
C ASP A 4 -24.73 7.02 -7.22
N VAL A 5 -24.94 6.07 -8.13
CA VAL A 5 -23.86 5.39 -8.85
C VAL A 5 -23.37 6.30 -9.98
N PHE A 6 -22.33 7.09 -9.70
CA PHE A 6 -21.79 8.06 -10.66
C PHE A 6 -20.67 7.54 -11.55
N LEU A 7 -20.05 6.41 -11.20
CA LEU A 7 -19.03 5.78 -12.03
C LEU A 7 -19.74 4.87 -13.03
N LYS A 8 -19.67 5.21 -14.32
CA LYS A 8 -19.97 4.25 -15.38
C LYS A 8 -18.92 3.16 -15.30
N ASN A 9 -19.32 1.98 -14.84
CA ASN A 9 -18.50 0.79 -15.07
C ASN A 9 -18.36 0.62 -16.59
N ASN A 10 -17.17 0.27 -17.07
CA ASN A 10 -17.08 -0.24 -18.44
C ASN A 10 -18.02 -1.45 -18.55
N SER A 11 -18.63 -1.64 -19.72
CA SER A 11 -19.57 -2.76 -19.94
C SER A 11 -18.94 -4.10 -19.55
N ILE A 12 -17.62 -4.23 -19.74
CA ILE A 12 -16.74 -5.31 -19.26
C ILE A 12 -15.33 -4.70 -19.08
N PRO A 13 -14.67 -4.79 -17.90
CA PRO A 13 -13.24 -4.46 -17.79
C PRO A 13 -12.45 -5.45 -18.65
N GLU A 14 -11.54 -4.98 -19.50
CA GLU A 14 -10.70 -5.89 -20.29
C GLU A 14 -9.70 -6.62 -19.38
N PRO A 15 -9.83 -7.96 -19.19
CA PRO A 15 -8.96 -8.68 -18.28
C PRO A 15 -7.61 -8.99 -18.94
N GLY A 16 -6.61 -9.28 -18.11
CA GLY A 16 -5.33 -9.82 -18.56
C GLY A 16 -4.30 -9.86 -17.43
N GLN A 17 -3.12 -10.41 -17.74
CA GLN A 17 -2.00 -10.41 -16.81
C GLN A 17 -1.38 -9.01 -16.74
N CYS A 18 -1.25 -8.44 -15.52
CA CYS A 18 -0.81 -7.06 -15.29
C CYS A 18 0.52 -6.72 -16.00
N PHE A 19 1.49 -7.63 -15.94
CA PHE A 19 2.84 -7.43 -16.49
C PHE A 19 3.03 -7.96 -17.92
N SER A 20 1.96 -8.24 -18.64
CA SER A 20 2.05 -8.62 -20.06
C SER A 20 2.39 -7.41 -20.95
N ASP A 21 2.93 -7.66 -22.14
CA ASP A 21 3.22 -6.61 -23.15
C ASP A 21 2.01 -5.71 -23.43
N LYS A 22 0.80 -6.27 -23.37
CA LYS A 22 -0.45 -5.54 -23.54
C LYS A 22 -0.67 -4.49 -22.44
N TRP A 23 -0.37 -4.83 -21.18
CA TRP A 23 -0.79 -4.05 -20.02
C TRP A 23 0.33 -3.28 -19.33
N VAL A 24 1.61 -3.59 -19.60
CA VAL A 24 2.76 -2.96 -18.93
C VAL A 24 2.76 -1.43 -19.04
N LYS A 25 2.38 -0.88 -20.20
CA LYS A 25 2.31 0.58 -20.38
C LYS A 25 1.20 1.20 -19.53
N THR A 26 0.03 0.55 -19.47
CA THR A 26 -1.10 1.00 -18.66
C THR A 26 -0.75 0.93 -17.18
N TYR A 27 -0.14 -0.17 -16.73
CA TYR A 27 0.36 -0.35 -15.36
C TYR A 27 1.29 0.80 -14.95
N LEU A 28 2.29 1.12 -15.77
CA LEU A 28 3.23 2.22 -15.50
C LEU A 28 2.57 3.61 -15.51
N GLN A 29 1.49 3.80 -16.27
CA GLN A 29 0.75 5.07 -16.33
C GLN A 29 -0.28 5.22 -15.21
N CYS A 30 -0.80 4.11 -14.68
CA CYS A 30 -1.77 4.05 -13.59
C CYS A 30 -1.09 3.90 -12.22
N GLY A 31 0.02 4.61 -11.99
CA GLY A 31 0.80 4.50 -10.76
C GLY A 31 0.23 5.21 -9.52
N ARG A 32 -0.94 5.87 -9.62
CA ARG A 32 -1.59 6.51 -8.46
C ARG A 32 -2.52 5.53 -7.78
N LEU A 33 -2.15 5.12 -6.57
CA LEU A 33 -2.98 4.26 -5.72
C LEU A 33 -4.21 5.03 -5.23
N SER A 34 -5.39 4.47 -5.51
CA SER A 34 -6.69 5.03 -5.08
C SER A 34 -7.29 4.27 -3.89
N LEU A 35 -7.12 2.95 -3.88
CA LEU A 35 -7.51 2.07 -2.78
C LEU A 35 -6.61 0.84 -2.81
N VAL A 36 -6.27 0.34 -1.62
CA VAL A 36 -5.59 -0.95 -1.44
C VAL A 36 -6.46 -1.81 -0.54
N TRP A 37 -6.58 -3.09 -0.84
CA TRP A 37 -7.21 -4.07 0.02
C TRP A 37 -6.30 -5.28 0.14
N ALA A 38 -6.16 -5.81 1.35
CA ALA A 38 -5.39 -7.00 1.63
C ALA A 38 -6.20 -7.94 2.55
N VAL A 39 -5.74 -9.18 2.67
CA VAL A 39 -6.42 -10.20 3.49
C VAL A 39 -6.56 -9.73 4.95
N GLY A 40 -7.75 -9.94 5.52
CA GLY A 40 -8.12 -9.43 6.84
C GLY A 40 -8.57 -7.97 6.87
N GLY A 41 -8.50 -7.27 5.73
CA GLY A 41 -9.08 -5.93 5.55
C GLY A 41 -10.60 -5.92 5.69
N ALA A 42 -11.15 -4.77 6.09
CA ALA A 42 -12.59 -4.60 6.18
C ALA A 42 -13.27 -4.77 4.81
N VAL A 43 -14.48 -5.34 4.81
CA VAL A 43 -15.30 -5.48 3.58
C VAL A 43 -15.74 -4.12 3.06
N ILE A 44 -16.00 -3.17 3.96
CA ILE A 44 -16.28 -1.77 3.66
C ILE A 44 -15.19 -0.94 4.33
N GLN A 45 -14.44 -0.18 3.52
CA GLN A 45 -13.43 0.74 4.01
C GLN A 45 -14.00 2.16 4.04
N ASP A 46 -14.29 2.64 5.25
CA ASP A 46 -14.68 4.03 5.48
C ASP A 46 -13.44 4.90 5.73
N PHE A 47 -13.50 6.15 5.27
CA PHE A 47 -12.49 7.18 5.55
C PHE A 47 -13.13 8.33 6.36
N PRO A 48 -12.33 9.15 7.07
CA PRO A 48 -12.85 10.29 7.82
C PRO A 48 -13.73 11.20 6.95
N LYS A 49 -14.86 11.66 7.50
CA LYS A 49 -15.94 12.35 6.77
C LYS A 49 -15.51 13.65 6.07
N ASP A 50 -14.43 14.26 6.54
CA ASP A 50 -13.83 15.49 6.05
C ASP A 50 -12.79 15.26 4.94
N LEU A 51 -12.45 14.00 4.69
CA LEU A 51 -11.49 13.56 3.67
C LEU A 51 -12.20 12.89 2.48
N ALA A 52 -11.67 13.10 1.27
CA ALA A 52 -12.03 12.30 0.10
C ALA A 52 -10.84 12.11 -0.84
N TYR A 53 -10.79 10.97 -1.53
CA TYR A 53 -9.88 10.77 -2.63
C TYR A 53 -10.46 11.44 -3.88
N PRO A 54 -9.73 12.33 -4.56
CA PRO A 54 -10.23 13.01 -5.76
C PRO A 54 -10.37 12.03 -6.93
N LEU A 55 -11.54 12.01 -7.56
CA LEU A 55 -11.85 11.12 -8.68
C LEU A 55 -12.37 11.92 -9.89
N GLY A 56 -11.67 11.79 -11.01
CA GLY A 56 -11.95 12.53 -12.24
C GLY A 56 -11.61 14.03 -12.14
N GLY A 57 -12.02 14.80 -13.14
CA GLY A 57 -11.72 16.23 -13.25
C GLY A 57 -11.64 16.71 -14.70
N SER A 58 -11.66 18.03 -14.90
CA SER A 58 -11.45 18.64 -16.23
C SER A 58 -10.01 18.53 -16.72
N ASP A 59 -9.07 18.26 -15.81
CA ASP A 59 -7.62 18.24 -15.96
C ASP A 59 -7.06 16.87 -16.35
N LYS A 60 -7.79 16.04 -17.11
CA LYS A 60 -7.33 14.72 -17.62
C LYS A 60 -6.84 13.70 -16.57
N THR A 61 -6.76 14.02 -15.27
CA THR A 61 -6.35 13.12 -14.19
C THR A 61 -7.51 12.20 -13.80
N GLY A 62 -7.20 10.99 -13.31
CA GLY A 62 -8.21 10.06 -12.76
C GLY A 62 -9.29 9.58 -13.73
N LYS A 63 -9.03 9.56 -15.05
CA LYS A 63 -10.01 9.15 -16.08
C LYS A 63 -10.29 7.64 -16.14
N TYR A 64 -9.33 6.84 -15.72
CA TYR A 64 -9.39 5.39 -15.81
C TYR A 64 -8.99 4.78 -14.47
N PHE A 65 -9.61 3.66 -14.14
CA PHE A 65 -9.15 2.79 -13.07
C PHE A 65 -8.48 1.57 -13.68
N PHE A 66 -7.33 1.22 -13.11
CA PHE A 66 -6.69 -0.06 -13.31
C PHE A 66 -6.86 -0.84 -12.01
N ILE A 67 -7.47 -2.03 -12.09
CA ILE A 67 -7.64 -2.90 -10.93
C ILE A 67 -6.67 -4.06 -11.08
N GLU A 68 -5.74 -4.16 -10.15
CA GLU A 68 -4.85 -5.30 -10.00
C GLU A 68 -5.40 -6.24 -8.93
N ILE A 69 -5.57 -7.52 -9.28
CA ILE A 69 -6.05 -8.56 -8.35
C ILE A 69 -4.98 -9.65 -8.27
N HIS A 70 -4.49 -9.88 -7.05
CA HIS A 70 -3.52 -10.94 -6.78
C HIS A 70 -4.25 -12.25 -6.47
N TYR A 71 -4.14 -13.23 -7.37
CA TYR A 71 -4.70 -14.58 -7.17
C TYR A 71 -3.62 -15.55 -6.71
N ASP A 72 -3.69 -15.99 -5.45
CA ASP A 72 -2.87 -17.10 -4.96
C ASP A 72 -3.55 -18.45 -5.28
N ASN A 73 -2.98 -19.20 -6.25
CA ASN A 73 -3.52 -20.46 -6.74
C ASN A 73 -2.52 -21.62 -6.59
N PRO A 74 -2.15 -22.01 -5.36
CA PRO A 74 -1.10 -23.01 -5.12
C PRO A 74 -1.49 -24.42 -5.61
N LYS A 75 -2.80 -24.68 -5.77
CA LYS A 75 -3.33 -25.95 -6.30
C LYS A 75 -3.45 -25.95 -7.84
N LEU A 76 -3.05 -24.86 -8.50
CA LEU A 76 -3.11 -24.69 -9.95
C LEU A 76 -4.48 -25.06 -10.55
N LYS A 77 -5.56 -24.68 -9.84
CA LYS A 77 -6.92 -24.94 -10.30
C LYS A 77 -7.13 -24.23 -11.64
N SER A 78 -7.62 -24.96 -12.63
CA SER A 78 -8.00 -24.44 -13.93
C SER A 78 -9.51 -24.18 -14.01
N ASN A 79 -9.94 -23.42 -15.02
CA ASN A 79 -11.35 -23.14 -15.31
C ASN A 79 -12.15 -22.46 -14.18
N VAL A 80 -11.47 -21.80 -13.25
CA VAL A 80 -12.11 -20.94 -12.25
C VAL A 80 -12.44 -19.60 -12.90
N ARG A 81 -13.69 -19.14 -12.73
CA ARG A 81 -14.11 -17.80 -13.12
C ARG A 81 -14.34 -16.99 -11.87
N ASP A 82 -13.74 -15.81 -11.83
CA ASP A 82 -13.89 -14.84 -10.75
C ASP A 82 -14.42 -13.51 -11.31
N PHE A 83 -15.24 -12.84 -10.53
CA PHE A 83 -15.81 -11.52 -10.84
C PHE A 83 -15.62 -10.56 -9.67
N SER A 84 -14.53 -10.71 -8.91
CA SER A 84 -14.19 -9.84 -7.80
C SER A 84 -13.86 -8.43 -8.29
N GLY A 85 -14.05 -7.45 -7.42
CA GLY A 85 -13.78 -6.05 -7.73
C GLY A 85 -14.04 -5.14 -6.54
N ILE A 86 -13.92 -3.84 -6.80
CA ILE A 86 -14.05 -2.78 -5.80
C ILE A 86 -15.27 -1.93 -6.13
N ARG A 87 -16.05 -1.58 -5.10
CA ARG A 87 -17.13 -0.59 -5.20
C ARG A 87 -16.72 0.71 -4.54
N TYR A 88 -16.66 1.79 -5.31
CA TYR A 88 -16.49 3.14 -4.78
C TYR A 88 -17.84 3.78 -4.48
N TYR A 89 -17.93 4.41 -3.31
CA TYR A 89 -19.05 5.29 -2.95
C TYR A 89 -18.58 6.74 -3.12
N THR A 90 -19.18 7.48 -4.04
CA THR A 90 -18.69 8.80 -4.47
C THR A 90 -19.72 9.90 -4.28
N THR A 91 -19.25 11.15 -4.31
CA THR A 91 -20.08 12.36 -4.20
C THR A 91 -19.54 13.42 -5.16
N LYS A 92 -20.43 14.25 -5.71
CA LYS A 92 -20.05 15.45 -6.49
C LYS A 92 -19.66 16.63 -5.61
N ASN A 93 -20.07 16.60 -4.34
CA ASN A 93 -19.71 17.64 -3.37
C ASN A 93 -18.28 17.39 -2.90
N TYR A 94 -17.41 18.35 -3.15
CA TYR A 94 -16.03 18.34 -2.65
C TYR A 94 -16.02 18.27 -1.13
N ARG A 95 -15.06 17.51 -0.59
CA ARG A 95 -14.71 17.55 0.83
C ARG A 95 -13.70 18.66 1.07
N GLN A 96 -13.51 19.04 2.33
CA GLN A 96 -12.59 20.12 2.69
C GLN A 96 -11.14 19.76 2.39
N THR A 97 -10.78 18.49 2.51
CA THR A 97 -9.41 18.04 2.31
C THR A 97 -9.39 16.80 1.43
N GLU A 98 -8.56 16.84 0.41
CA GLU A 98 -8.26 15.68 -0.42
C GLU A 98 -7.21 14.82 0.27
N PHE A 99 -7.31 13.50 0.13
CA PHE A 99 -6.26 12.60 0.55
C PHE A 99 -5.70 11.80 -0.62
N GLY A 100 -4.44 11.38 -0.47
CA GLY A 100 -3.76 10.47 -1.37
C GLY A 100 -3.11 9.31 -0.59
N ILE A 101 -2.51 8.40 -1.33
CA ILE A 101 -1.79 7.24 -0.80
C ILE A 101 -0.37 7.29 -1.36
N PHE A 102 0.62 7.09 -0.50
CA PHE A 102 2.01 6.86 -0.90
C PHE A 102 2.55 5.64 -0.14
N THR A 103 3.52 4.97 -0.74
CA THR A 103 4.16 3.77 -0.19
C THR A 103 5.53 4.14 0.37
N VAL A 104 5.93 3.50 1.46
CA VAL A 104 7.25 3.65 2.08
C VAL A 104 7.88 2.28 2.29
N GLY A 105 9.21 2.21 2.20
CA GLY A 105 9.99 0.99 2.36
C GLY A 105 10.96 0.77 1.19
N THR A 106 11.09 -0.46 0.68
CA THR A 106 12.10 -0.80 -0.34
C THR A 106 11.48 -1.10 -1.71
N SER A 107 12.23 -1.73 -2.62
CA SER A 107 11.71 -2.25 -3.90
C SER A 107 11.41 -3.75 -3.79
N GLU A 108 10.42 -4.24 -4.54
CA GLU A 108 9.93 -5.64 -4.46
C GLU A 108 10.86 -6.59 -5.20
N SER A 109 12.11 -6.15 -5.39
CA SER A 109 13.12 -6.84 -6.16
C SER A 109 14.03 -7.66 -5.25
N PHE A 110 14.68 -8.66 -5.84
CA PHE A 110 15.68 -9.49 -5.17
C PHE A 110 16.86 -8.70 -4.55
N ASN A 111 17.06 -7.44 -4.97
CA ASN A 111 18.07 -6.55 -4.41
C ASN A 111 17.60 -5.80 -3.15
N GLY A 112 16.30 -5.77 -2.86
CA GLY A 112 15.73 -4.99 -1.77
C GLY A 112 15.52 -5.77 -0.47
N ILE A 113 15.28 -7.09 -0.56
CA ILE A 113 15.00 -7.95 0.60
C ILE A 113 15.72 -9.28 0.44
N ILE A 114 16.52 -9.65 1.44
CA ILE A 114 17.17 -10.96 1.54
C ILE A 114 17.08 -11.42 2.99
N VAL A 115 16.25 -12.42 3.27
CA VAL A 115 16.09 -13.02 4.60
C VAL A 115 16.83 -14.36 4.64
N PRO A 116 17.83 -14.55 5.53
CA PRO A 116 18.53 -15.83 5.65
C PRO A 116 17.61 -16.92 6.23
N PRO A 117 17.85 -18.21 5.94
CA PRO A 117 17.12 -19.30 6.60
C PRO A 117 17.45 -19.40 8.08
N LYS A 118 16.59 -20.08 8.84
CA LYS A 118 16.79 -20.41 10.27
C LYS A 118 16.95 -19.21 11.22
N ALA A 119 16.50 -18.01 10.82
CA ALA A 119 16.49 -16.86 11.71
C ALA A 119 15.17 -16.79 12.48
N ASP A 120 15.21 -16.92 13.81
CA ASP A 120 14.03 -16.72 14.65
C ASP A 120 13.49 -15.28 14.53
N ARG A 121 14.42 -14.31 14.44
CA ARG A 121 14.13 -12.87 14.29
C ARG A 121 15.19 -12.22 13.40
N TYR A 122 14.79 -11.71 12.25
CA TYR A 122 15.67 -11.02 11.30
C TYR A 122 15.08 -9.66 10.94
N GLN A 123 15.82 -8.59 11.23
CA GLN A 123 15.36 -7.21 11.05
C GLN A 123 15.98 -6.61 9.78
N LEU A 124 15.14 -5.94 8.99
CA LEU A 124 15.56 -5.07 7.90
C LEU A 124 14.99 -3.67 8.09
N ASP A 125 15.84 -2.67 7.92
CA ASP A 125 15.51 -1.27 8.08
C ASP A 125 15.63 -0.56 6.72
N TYR A 126 14.59 0.19 6.37
CA TYR A 126 14.49 0.96 5.14
C TYR A 126 14.26 2.42 5.49
N SER A 127 14.89 3.32 4.74
CA SER A 127 14.75 4.75 4.99
C SER A 127 14.46 5.49 3.69
N CYS A 128 13.41 6.30 3.71
CA CYS A 128 13.25 7.42 2.80
C CYS A 128 13.95 8.61 3.46
N SER A 129 15.20 8.86 3.03
CA SER A 129 16.02 9.98 3.51
C SER A 129 15.33 11.32 3.28
N THR A 130 15.87 12.38 3.88
CA THR A 130 15.42 13.75 3.64
C THR A 130 15.36 14.10 2.14
N GLU A 131 16.30 13.62 1.32
CA GLU A 131 16.25 13.89 -0.14
C GLU A 131 15.10 13.15 -0.84
N CYS A 132 14.69 11.99 -0.30
CA CYS A 132 13.55 11.22 -0.78
C CYS A 132 12.23 11.89 -0.38
N THR A 133 12.08 12.28 0.88
CA THR A 133 10.88 12.94 1.38
C THR A 133 10.69 14.33 0.79
N ASP A 134 11.77 15.06 0.51
CA ASP A 134 11.69 16.41 -0.05
C ASP A 134 10.95 16.45 -1.39
N LYS A 135 11.06 15.38 -2.19
CA LYS A 135 10.31 15.21 -3.45
C LYS A 135 8.80 15.06 -3.24
N ILE A 136 8.36 14.67 -2.05
CA ILE A 136 6.93 14.63 -1.68
C ILE A 136 6.42 16.06 -1.44
N PHE A 137 7.29 16.96 -0.96
CA PHE A 137 6.94 18.31 -0.51
C PHE A 137 7.25 19.40 -1.54
N ASP A 138 7.30 19.06 -2.83
CA ASP A 138 7.59 20.04 -3.89
C ASP A 138 6.47 21.08 -4.05
N GLU A 139 5.21 20.69 -3.82
CA GLU A 139 4.03 21.58 -3.96
C GLU A 139 3.35 21.92 -2.62
N GLN A 140 3.56 21.11 -1.59
CA GLN A 140 2.94 21.25 -0.26
C GLN A 140 4.03 21.18 0.81
N PRO A 141 4.15 22.14 1.75
CA PRO A 141 5.25 22.16 2.72
C PRO A 141 5.10 21.12 3.84
N GLU A 142 3.87 20.65 4.08
CA GLU A 142 3.55 19.62 5.06
C GLU A 142 2.33 18.80 4.64
N ILE A 143 2.29 17.53 5.08
CA ILE A 143 1.14 16.64 4.92
C ILE A 143 0.80 16.01 6.27
N LYS A 144 -0.47 15.66 6.45
CA LYS A 144 -0.95 14.96 7.64
C LYS A 144 -1.25 13.51 7.31
N VAL A 145 -0.46 12.60 7.86
CA VAL A 145 -0.73 11.16 7.78
C VAL A 145 -1.78 10.84 8.82
N PHE A 146 -2.93 10.32 8.40
CA PHE A 146 -4.04 9.96 9.29
C PHE A 146 -4.25 8.44 9.41
N SER A 147 -3.64 7.66 8.51
CA SER A 147 -3.73 6.20 8.49
C SER A 147 -2.47 5.59 7.87
N SER A 148 -2.18 4.34 8.23
CA SER A 148 -1.17 3.49 7.57
C SER A 148 -1.74 2.09 7.31
N LEU A 149 -1.17 1.36 6.35
CA LEU A 149 -1.53 -0.04 6.08
C LEU A 149 -0.21 -0.83 5.95
N PRO A 150 0.31 -1.39 7.06
CA PRO A 150 1.51 -2.23 7.03
C PRO A 150 1.27 -3.50 6.21
N HIS A 151 2.25 -3.88 5.39
CA HIS A 151 2.18 -5.04 4.50
C HIS A 151 3.45 -5.89 4.66
N SER A 152 3.36 -7.19 4.45
CA SER A 152 4.48 -8.13 4.37
C SER A 152 3.92 -9.47 3.91
N HIS A 153 4.76 -10.44 3.54
CA HIS A 153 4.31 -11.79 3.28
C HIS A 153 4.42 -12.65 4.55
N LEU A 154 4.59 -13.96 4.40
CA LEU A 154 4.35 -14.93 5.46
C LEU A 154 5.37 -14.86 6.61
N LEU A 155 6.59 -14.40 6.33
CA LEU A 155 7.66 -14.30 7.32
C LEU A 155 7.53 -13.04 8.18
N GLY A 156 6.80 -12.01 7.76
CA GLY A 156 6.59 -10.79 8.55
C GLY A 156 5.99 -11.07 9.94
N LYS A 157 6.55 -10.46 10.99
CA LYS A 157 6.11 -10.60 12.40
C LYS A 157 6.00 -9.27 13.13
N GLU A 158 6.81 -8.29 12.76
CA GLU A 158 6.74 -6.94 13.31
C GLU A 158 6.95 -5.92 12.19
N ILE A 159 6.17 -4.83 12.20
CA ILE A 159 6.36 -3.71 11.27
C ILE A 159 6.23 -2.39 12.03
N TYR A 160 7.24 -1.56 11.92
CA TYR A 160 7.28 -0.22 12.50
C TYR A 160 7.59 0.78 11.40
N THR A 161 6.94 1.94 11.46
CA THR A 161 7.29 3.08 10.62
C THR A 161 7.40 4.30 11.50
N THR A 162 8.57 4.93 11.57
CA THR A 162 8.84 6.11 12.38
C THR A 162 9.13 7.33 11.52
N VAL A 163 8.78 8.49 12.06
CA VAL A 163 9.18 9.79 11.53
C VAL A 163 10.38 10.25 12.34
N VAL A 164 11.47 10.55 11.66
CA VAL A 164 12.70 11.08 12.25
C VAL A 164 12.85 12.54 11.81
N ARG A 165 13.02 13.43 12.78
CA ARG A 165 13.21 14.86 12.55
C ARG A 165 14.42 15.32 13.34
N ASP A 166 15.37 15.97 12.65
CA ASP A 166 16.64 16.41 13.24
C ASP A 166 17.38 15.29 13.99
N GLY A 167 17.37 14.08 13.41
CA GLY A 167 18.02 12.89 13.95
C GLY A 167 17.29 12.22 15.12
N LYS A 168 16.09 12.67 15.51
CA LYS A 168 15.29 12.10 16.60
C LYS A 168 13.99 11.50 16.08
N GLU A 169 13.61 10.33 16.58
CA GLU A 169 12.28 9.79 16.34
C GLU A 169 11.24 10.66 17.06
N VAL A 170 10.27 11.18 16.29
CA VAL A 170 9.24 12.10 16.80
C VAL A 170 7.83 11.52 16.77
N ALA A 171 7.58 10.48 15.96
CA ALA A 171 6.28 9.82 15.85
C ALA A 171 6.38 8.43 15.22
N TYR A 172 5.35 7.60 15.46
CA TYR A 172 5.10 6.37 14.71
C TYR A 172 3.96 6.59 13.72
N LEU A 173 4.16 6.21 12.46
CA LEU A 173 3.11 6.02 11.46
C LEU A 173 2.55 4.59 11.50
N ALA A 174 3.37 3.63 11.91
CA ALA A 174 2.95 2.25 12.20
C ALA A 174 3.75 1.73 13.39
N ASN A 175 3.10 0.98 14.28
CA ASN A 175 3.74 0.33 15.43
C ASN A 175 3.07 -1.01 15.69
N ASN A 176 3.31 -1.98 14.82
CA ASN A 176 2.70 -3.30 14.86
C ASN A 176 3.72 -4.35 15.30
N LYS A 177 3.77 -4.61 16.62
CA LYS A 177 4.64 -5.62 17.23
C LYS A 177 4.17 -7.06 16.99
N TYR A 178 2.92 -7.25 16.57
CA TYR A 178 2.30 -8.56 16.37
C TYR A 178 1.67 -8.62 14.99
N TYR A 179 2.47 -8.25 13.98
CA TYR A 179 1.99 -8.29 12.61
C TYR A 179 1.66 -9.73 12.21
N ASP A 180 0.49 -9.90 11.60
CA ASP A 180 0.02 -11.16 11.04
C ASP A 180 -0.44 -10.89 9.61
N PHE A 181 0.11 -11.68 8.69
CA PHE A 181 -0.23 -11.66 7.27
C PHE A 181 -1.74 -11.71 7.04
N ASN A 182 -2.52 -12.35 7.91
CA ASN A 182 -3.97 -12.50 7.74
C ASN A 182 -4.78 -11.29 8.22
N TYR A 183 -4.14 -10.26 8.77
CA TYR A 183 -4.80 -9.07 9.34
C TYR A 183 -4.15 -7.78 8.83
N GLN A 184 -4.40 -7.46 7.57
CA GLN A 184 -3.83 -6.30 6.88
C GLN A 184 -4.92 -5.28 6.55
N TYR A 185 -5.04 -4.26 7.40
CA TYR A 185 -6.09 -3.25 7.30
C TYR A 185 -5.54 -1.83 7.54
N TYR A 186 -6.31 -0.84 7.14
CA TYR A 186 -6.01 0.56 7.41
C TYR A 186 -6.05 0.83 8.92
N ASN A 187 -4.88 1.08 9.50
CA ASN A 187 -4.70 1.52 10.87
C ASN A 187 -4.82 3.04 10.94
N PHE A 188 -5.98 3.52 11.38
CA PHE A 188 -6.19 4.95 11.63
C PHE A 188 -5.40 5.39 12.86
N LEU A 189 -4.65 6.48 12.73
CA LEU A 189 -3.88 7.04 13.82
C LEU A 189 -4.82 7.77 14.79
N ASN A 190 -4.60 7.58 16.09
CA ASN A 190 -5.34 8.31 17.14
C ASN A 190 -5.30 9.83 16.94
N LYS A 191 -4.17 10.33 16.43
CA LYS A 191 -3.98 11.70 15.99
C LYS A 191 -3.19 11.69 14.69
N PRO A 192 -3.58 12.49 13.68
CA PRO A 192 -2.77 12.63 12.48
C PRO A 192 -1.34 13.10 12.81
N VAL A 193 -0.36 12.52 12.14
CA VAL A 193 1.05 12.86 12.28
C VAL A 193 1.43 13.80 11.14
N THR A 194 2.01 14.95 11.48
CA THR A 194 2.52 15.90 10.48
C THR A 194 3.90 15.48 10.00
N LEU A 195 3.98 15.15 8.71
CA LEU A 195 5.23 15.04 7.98
C LEU A 195 5.55 16.37 7.31
N LYS A 196 6.83 16.74 7.32
CA LYS A 196 7.34 18.00 6.79
C LYS A 196 8.53 17.75 5.89
N LYS A 197 8.80 18.71 5.01
CA LYS A 197 10.09 18.79 4.30
C LYS A 197 11.24 18.73 5.31
N GLY A 198 12.28 17.95 5.02
CA GLY A 198 13.38 17.71 5.96
C GLY A 198 13.27 16.41 6.78
N ASP A 199 12.06 15.87 6.98
CA ASP A 199 11.87 14.65 7.77
C ASP A 199 12.47 13.43 7.08
N GLU A 200 12.81 12.40 7.84
CA GLU A 200 13.13 11.06 7.34
C GLU A 200 12.00 10.10 7.75
N ILE A 201 11.62 9.17 6.87
CA ILE A 201 10.68 8.10 7.21
C ILE A 201 11.45 6.77 7.25
N ARG A 202 11.51 6.15 8.43
CA ARG A 202 12.15 4.84 8.61
C ARG A 202 11.08 3.76 8.74
N THR A 203 11.22 2.69 7.98
CA THR A 203 10.38 1.50 8.08
C THR A 203 11.23 0.30 8.47
N THR A 204 10.88 -0.35 9.57
CA THR A 204 11.54 -1.53 10.10
C THR A 204 10.61 -2.72 9.95
N CYS A 205 11.05 -3.74 9.24
CA CYS A 205 10.33 -5.01 9.10
C CYS A 205 11.13 -6.12 9.77
N VAL A 206 10.45 -6.89 10.60
CA VAL A 206 11.03 -8.03 11.31
C VAL A 206 10.39 -9.31 10.80
N TYR A 207 11.23 -10.20 10.31
CA TYR A 207 10.85 -11.48 9.73
C TYR A 207 11.25 -12.64 10.65
N SER A 208 10.52 -13.74 10.57
CA SER A 208 10.90 -15.03 11.17
C SER A 208 10.95 -16.10 10.08
N SER A 209 12.14 -16.62 9.82
CA SER A 209 12.45 -17.64 8.82
C SER A 209 12.92 -18.96 9.46
N LYS A 210 12.60 -19.18 10.73
CA LYS A 210 12.98 -20.37 11.52
C LYS A 210 12.72 -21.68 10.77
N ASP A 211 11.60 -21.75 10.07
CA ASP A 211 11.13 -22.95 9.37
C ASP A 211 11.59 -23.01 7.90
N LYS A 212 12.41 -22.05 7.44
CA LYS A 212 12.98 -22.04 6.08
C LYS A 212 14.37 -22.67 6.06
N ASP A 213 14.64 -23.44 5.02
CA ASP A 213 15.95 -24.07 4.78
C ASP A 213 16.81 -23.30 3.77
N THR A 214 16.21 -22.36 3.03
CA THR A 214 16.88 -21.52 2.03
C THR A 214 16.61 -20.04 2.27
N PHE A 215 17.41 -19.18 1.63
CA PHE A 215 17.12 -17.75 1.58
C PHE A 215 15.73 -17.47 1.03
N THR A 216 15.09 -16.44 1.58
CA THR A 216 13.85 -15.87 1.04
C THR A 216 14.16 -14.47 0.51
N TYR A 217 13.78 -14.21 -0.74
CA TYR A 217 14.06 -12.96 -1.44
C TYR A 217 12.80 -12.11 -1.56
N GLY A 218 12.97 -10.81 -1.82
CA GLY A 218 11.87 -9.93 -2.18
C GLY A 218 11.20 -10.33 -3.50
N GLY A 219 9.87 -10.22 -3.58
CA GLY A 219 9.15 -10.53 -4.80
C GLY A 219 7.63 -10.64 -4.64
N LEU A 220 6.93 -10.73 -5.77
CA LEU A 220 5.45 -10.69 -5.85
C LEU A 220 4.74 -11.93 -5.28
N ALA A 221 5.40 -13.09 -5.29
CA ALA A 221 4.78 -14.34 -4.87
C ALA A 221 4.71 -14.44 -3.34
N THR A 222 3.67 -15.08 -2.81
CA THR A 222 3.47 -15.25 -1.35
C THR A 222 4.61 -15.98 -0.63
N TYR A 223 5.43 -16.76 -1.35
CA TYR A 223 6.62 -17.43 -0.79
C TYR A 223 7.91 -16.60 -0.88
N HIS A 224 7.88 -15.46 -1.58
CA HIS A 224 8.85 -14.37 -1.46
C HIS A 224 8.44 -13.45 -0.30
N GLU A 225 9.16 -12.35 -0.08
CA GLU A 225 8.81 -11.34 0.93
C GLU A 225 8.53 -9.94 0.40
N MET A 226 7.86 -9.15 1.24
CA MET A 226 7.54 -7.72 1.09
C MET A 226 7.58 -7.01 2.47
N TRP A 227 7.40 -5.69 2.48
CA TRP A 227 7.59 -4.78 3.63
C TRP A 227 6.41 -3.82 3.84
#